data_AF-U5CR91-F1
#
_entry.id   AF-U5CR91-F1
#
_cell.length_a   1.000
_cell.length_b   1.000
_cell.length_c   1.000
_cell.angle_alpha   90.00
_cell.angle_beta   90.00
_cell.angle_gamma   90.00
#
_symmetry.space_group_name_H-M   'P 1'
#
loop_
_entity.id
_entity.type
_entity.pdbx_description
1 polymer ?
#
loop_
_entity_poly.entity_id
_entity_poly.type
_entity_poly.pdbx_seq_one_letter_code
_entity_poly.pdbx_strand_id
1 'polypeptide(L)'
;MDKKAKALELYLQGYKIIEIAKQFGISQPAVTKMLKQFPEYHQEKERRKKENQEKAKQWRNEYKKQKREQYDEEYELVIKDHMQAAAALSKKGRLSDDVLIKLCILHYDYNKEKERLVFNESAGKRPMDLPRSVYIHKNVLRQFRI
;
A
#
# COMPACT_ATOMS: atom_id res chain seq x y z
N MET A 1 -51.40 17.21 -31.80
CA MET A 1 -50.63 16.11 -31.19
C MET A 1 -50.99 16.05 -29.71
N ASP A 2 -51.52 14.92 -29.23
CA ASP A 2 -51.83 14.75 -27.81
C ASP A 2 -50.52 14.82 -26.98
N LYS A 3 -50.50 15.64 -25.93
CA LYS A 3 -49.32 15.81 -25.05
C LYS A 3 -48.87 14.47 -24.45
N LYS A 4 -49.80 13.55 -24.23
CA LYS A 4 -49.52 12.21 -23.70
C LYS A 4 -48.76 11.33 -24.70
N ALA A 5 -49.22 11.28 -25.96
CA ALA A 5 -48.55 10.53 -27.01
C ALA A 5 -47.12 11.03 -27.25
N LYS A 6 -46.92 12.36 -27.25
CA LYS A 6 -45.58 12.94 -27.42
C LYS A 6 -44.65 12.64 -26.24
N ALA A 7 -45.18 12.62 -25.01
CA ALA A 7 -44.40 12.22 -23.84
C ALA A 7 -43.97 10.74 -23.90
N LEU A 8 -44.83 9.86 -24.41
CA LEU A 8 -44.50 8.44 -24.61
C LEU A 8 -43.39 8.28 -25.66
N GLU A 9 -43.49 8.94 -26.81
CA GLU A 9 -42.48 8.90 -27.86
C GLU A 9 -41.10 9.31 -27.33
N LEU A 10 -41.03 10.44 -26.61
CA LEU A 10 -39.78 10.91 -25.99
C LEU A 10 -39.26 9.91 -24.96
N TYR A 11 -40.14 9.31 -24.16
CA TYR A 11 -39.72 8.28 -23.22
C TYR A 11 -39.10 7.10 -23.96
N LEU A 12 -39.73 6.57 -25.00
CA LEU A 12 -39.21 5.45 -25.80
C LEU A 12 -37.89 5.78 -26.51
N GLN A 13 -37.67 7.04 -26.91
CA GLN A 13 -36.42 7.52 -27.50
C GLN A 13 -35.24 7.57 -26.52
N GLY A 14 -35.46 7.37 -25.22
CA GLY A 14 -34.39 7.35 -24.22
C GLY A 14 -34.42 8.47 -23.21
N TYR A 15 -35.28 9.49 -23.39
CA TYR A 15 -35.33 10.62 -22.48
C TYR A 15 -35.77 10.20 -21.07
N LYS A 16 -35.20 10.85 -20.07
CA LYS A 16 -35.58 10.70 -18.67
C LYS A 16 -36.86 11.47 -18.39
N ILE A 17 -37.63 10.99 -17.41
CA ILE A 17 -38.86 11.66 -16.96
C ILE A 17 -38.58 13.13 -16.54
N ILE A 18 -37.40 13.41 -15.98
CA ILE A 18 -36.96 14.77 -15.61
C ILE A 18 -36.80 15.67 -16.85
N GLU A 19 -36.26 15.14 -17.94
CA GLU A 19 -36.03 15.90 -19.18
C GLU A 19 -37.36 16.18 -19.88
N ILE A 20 -38.23 15.18 -19.92
CA ILE A 20 -39.60 15.31 -20.42
C ILE A 20 -40.36 16.36 -19.59
N ALA A 21 -40.28 16.29 -18.25
CA ALA A 21 -40.92 17.26 -17.37
C ALA A 21 -40.47 18.70 -17.65
N LYS A 22 -39.16 18.92 -17.83
CA LYS A 22 -38.59 20.22 -18.21
C LYS A 22 -39.10 20.70 -19.58
N GLN A 23 -39.14 19.82 -20.57
CA GLN A 23 -39.59 20.16 -21.93
C GLN A 23 -41.07 20.55 -21.99
N PHE A 24 -41.92 19.91 -21.20
CA PHE A 24 -43.36 20.21 -21.16
C PHE A 24 -43.74 21.28 -20.12
N GLY A 25 -42.79 21.76 -19.30
CA GLY A 25 -43.07 22.72 -18.24
C GLY A 25 -44.01 22.19 -17.15
N ILE A 26 -44.01 20.87 -16.91
CA ILE A 26 -44.88 20.21 -15.93
C ILE A 26 -44.07 19.45 -14.90
N SER A 27 -44.70 19.06 -13.79
CA SER A 27 -44.05 18.29 -12.74
C SER A 27 -43.77 16.84 -13.18
N GLN A 28 -42.68 16.26 -12.66
CA GLN A 28 -42.33 14.84 -12.95
C GLN A 28 -43.45 13.84 -12.58
N PRO A 29 -44.20 14.01 -11.47
CA PRO A 29 -45.34 13.15 -11.17
C PRO A 29 -46.45 13.25 -12.21
N ALA A 30 -46.68 14.43 -12.79
CA ALA A 30 -47.67 14.62 -13.86
C ALA A 30 -47.26 13.85 -15.13
N VAL A 31 -45.99 13.94 -15.55
CA VAL A 31 -45.44 13.12 -16.65
C VAL A 31 -45.61 11.64 -16.36
N THR A 32 -45.27 11.19 -15.16
CA THR A 32 -45.40 9.77 -14.77
C THR A 32 -46.85 9.30 -14.82
N LYS A 33 -47.79 10.13 -14.37
CA LYS A 33 -49.23 9.84 -14.41
C LYS A 33 -49.73 9.72 -15.86
N MET A 34 -49.22 10.56 -16.76
CA MET A 34 -49.53 10.49 -18.20
C MET A 34 -48.99 9.19 -18.82
N LEU A 35 -47.74 8.84 -18.54
CA LEU A 35 -47.07 7.66 -19.11
C LEU A 35 -47.66 6.33 -18.63
N LYS A 36 -48.10 6.26 -17.36
CA LYS A 36 -48.73 5.05 -16.79
C LYS A 36 -50.02 4.60 -17.50
N GLN A 37 -50.61 5.45 -18.33
CA GLN A 37 -51.81 5.10 -19.11
C GLN A 37 -51.47 4.17 -20.29
N PHE A 38 -50.19 4.08 -20.67
CA PHE A 38 -49.73 3.34 -21.83
C PHE A 38 -49.04 2.04 -21.41
N PRO A 39 -49.43 0.88 -21.97
CA PRO A 39 -48.76 -0.39 -21.68
C PRO A 39 -47.29 -0.40 -22.12
N GLU A 40 -46.94 0.33 -23.18
CA GLU A 40 -45.58 0.44 -23.74
C GLU A 40 -44.60 1.04 -22.71
N TYR A 41 -45.07 1.98 -21.88
CA TYR A 41 -44.26 2.56 -20.81
C TYR A 41 -43.82 1.49 -19.80
N HIS A 42 -44.70 0.56 -19.45
CA HIS A 42 -44.38 -0.51 -18.50
C HIS A 42 -43.37 -1.50 -19.07
N GLN A 43 -43.51 -1.85 -20.35
CA GLN A 43 -42.57 -2.73 -21.05
C GLN A 43 -41.18 -2.10 -21.14
N GLU A 44 -41.09 -0.84 -21.58
CA GLU A 44 -39.81 -0.13 -21.68
C GLU A 44 -39.16 0.09 -20.32
N LYS A 45 -39.96 0.38 -19.28
CA LYS A 45 -39.45 0.53 -17.92
C LYS A 45 -38.80 -0.77 -17.41
N GLU A 46 -39.44 -1.91 -17.62
CA GLU A 46 -38.86 -3.21 -17.24
C GLU A 46 -37.63 -3.56 -18.08
N ARG A 47 -37.62 -3.23 -19.38
CA ARG A 47 -36.44 -3.37 -20.25
C ARG A 47 -35.24 -2.58 -19.70
N ARG A 48 -35.43 -1.29 -19.39
CA ARG A 48 -34.39 -0.43 -18.81
C ARG A 48 -33.90 -0.93 -17.45
N LYS A 49 -34.81 -1.46 -16.63
CA LYS A 49 -34.46 -2.03 -15.32
C LYS A 49 -33.51 -3.22 -15.47
N LYS A 50 -33.80 -4.14 -16.40
CA LYS A 50 -32.93 -5.29 -16.70
C LYS A 50 -31.57 -4.84 -17.25
N GLU A 51 -31.57 -3.94 -18.22
CA GLU A 51 -30.34 -3.40 -18.83
C GLU A 51 -29.44 -2.71 -17.79
N ASN A 52 -30.03 -1.89 -16.91
CA ASN A 52 -29.29 -1.24 -15.83
C ASN A 52 -28.77 -2.24 -14.79
N GLN A 53 -29.51 -3.31 -14.51
CA GLN A 53 -29.06 -4.37 -13.60
C GLN A 53 -27.83 -5.10 -14.16
N GLU A 54 -27.82 -5.39 -15.46
CA GLU A 54 -26.69 -6.00 -16.15
C GLU A 54 -25.47 -5.08 -16.17
N LYS A 55 -25.64 -3.80 -16.53
CA LYS A 55 -24.57 -2.79 -16.49
C LYS A 55 -23.99 -2.66 -15.09
N ALA A 56 -24.84 -2.60 -14.06
CA ALA A 56 -24.40 -2.52 -12.68
C ALA A 56 -23.64 -3.79 -12.23
N LYS A 57 -24.01 -4.97 -12.75
CA LYS A 57 -23.29 -6.22 -12.49
C LYS A 57 -21.90 -6.20 -13.14
N GLN A 58 -21.82 -5.78 -14.39
CA GLN A 58 -20.54 -5.64 -15.12
C GLN A 58 -19.61 -4.65 -14.40
N TRP A 59 -20.12 -3.46 -14.10
CA TRP A 59 -19.36 -2.43 -13.38
C TRP A 59 -18.84 -2.91 -12.02
N ARG A 60 -19.67 -3.62 -11.23
CA ARG A 60 -19.23 -4.19 -9.95
C ARG A 60 -18.14 -5.25 -10.12
N ASN A 61 -18.20 -6.04 -11.19
CA ASN A 61 -17.20 -7.06 -11.46
C ASN A 61 -15.87 -6.42 -11.88
N GLU A 62 -15.91 -5.42 -12.76
CA GLU A 62 -14.73 -4.65 -13.18
C GLU A 62 -14.08 -3.93 -12.01
N TYR A 63 -14.87 -3.27 -11.17
CA TYR A 63 -14.38 -2.60 -9.96
C TYR A 63 -13.67 -3.60 -9.01
N LYS A 64 -14.26 -4.77 -8.79
CA LYS A 64 -13.64 -5.83 -7.97
C LYS A 64 -12.35 -6.37 -8.59
N LYS A 65 -12.28 -6.49 -9.92
CA LYS A 65 -11.08 -6.93 -10.63
C LYS A 65 -9.95 -5.93 -10.46
N GLN A 66 -10.21 -4.65 -10.73
CA GLN A 66 -9.23 -3.56 -10.56
C GLN A 66 -8.71 -3.48 -9.12
N LYS A 67 -9.59 -3.68 -8.13
CA LYS A 67 -9.18 -3.67 -6.72
C LYS A 67 -8.29 -4.85 -6.33
N ARG A 68 -8.45 -6.01 -6.97
CA ARG A 68 -7.56 -7.17 -6.76
C ARG A 68 -6.19 -6.93 -7.40
N GLU A 69 -6.17 -6.42 -8.63
CA GLU A 69 -4.93 -6.08 -9.34
C GLU A 69 -4.11 -5.04 -8.56
N GLN A 70 -4.76 -3.99 -8.03
CA GLN A 70 -4.10 -3.02 -7.17
C GLN A 70 -3.48 -3.66 -5.91
N TYR A 71 -4.19 -4.59 -5.27
CA TYR A 71 -3.68 -5.27 -4.08
C TYR A 71 -2.49 -6.18 -4.40
N ASP A 72 -2.51 -6.85 -5.53
CA ASP A 72 -1.40 -7.69 -5.99
C ASP A 72 -0.16 -6.83 -6.28
N GLU A 73 -0.31 -5.68 -6.94
CA GLU A 73 0.78 -4.72 -7.17
C GLU A 73 1.37 -4.18 -5.85
N GLU A 74 0.52 -3.82 -4.88
CA GLU A 74 0.94 -3.36 -3.56
C GLU A 74 1.68 -4.48 -2.79
N TYR A 75 1.21 -5.72 -2.89
CA TYR A 75 1.84 -6.87 -2.22
C TYR A 75 3.23 -7.18 -2.78
N GLU A 76 3.39 -7.14 -4.10
CA GLU A 76 4.70 -7.31 -4.76
C GLU A 76 5.70 -6.23 -4.35
N LEU A 77 5.23 -4.98 -4.19
CA LEU A 77 6.07 -3.90 -3.67
C LEU A 77 6.54 -4.19 -2.24
N VAL A 78 5.63 -4.64 -1.36
CA VAL A 78 5.95 -4.99 0.03
C VAL A 78 6.96 -6.15 0.10
N ILE A 79 6.82 -7.19 -0.74
CA ILE A 79 7.80 -8.28 -0.81
C ILE A 79 9.17 -7.74 -1.20
N LYS A 80 9.23 -6.90 -2.23
CA LYS A 80 10.48 -6.32 -2.71
C LYS A 80 11.17 -5.49 -1.63
N ASP A 81 10.42 -4.64 -0.94
CA ASP A 81 10.92 -3.84 0.17
C ASP A 81 11.43 -4.73 1.32
N HIS A 82 10.70 -5.79 1.64
CA HIS A 82 11.12 -6.75 2.64
C HIS A 82 12.43 -7.45 2.26
N MET A 83 12.57 -7.88 1.01
CA MET A 83 13.80 -8.49 0.50
C MET A 83 14.98 -7.51 0.57
N GLN A 84 14.77 -6.25 0.21
CA GLN A 84 15.81 -5.21 0.32
C GLN A 84 16.21 -4.95 1.77
N ALA A 85 15.24 -4.81 2.67
CA ALA A 85 15.49 -4.63 4.09
C ALA A 85 16.23 -5.84 4.68
N ALA A 86 15.82 -7.06 4.35
CA ALA A 86 16.48 -8.28 4.75
C ALA A 86 17.93 -8.31 4.24
N ALA A 87 18.19 -7.93 2.99
CA ALA A 87 19.55 -7.86 2.45
C ALA A 87 20.42 -6.80 3.14
N ALA A 88 19.87 -5.61 3.42
CA ALA A 88 20.59 -4.52 4.07
C ALA A 88 20.93 -4.83 5.55
N LEU A 89 20.00 -5.46 6.26
CA LEU A 89 20.15 -5.80 7.68
C LEU A 89 20.89 -7.14 7.88
N SER A 90 20.81 -8.06 6.92
CA SER A 90 21.54 -9.33 6.96
C SER A 90 23.02 -9.09 6.64
N LYS A 91 23.78 -8.64 7.64
CA LYS A 91 25.23 -8.72 7.58
C LYS A 91 25.64 -10.16 7.85
N LYS A 92 26.05 -10.89 6.80
CA LYS A 92 26.55 -12.28 6.87
C LYS A 92 27.91 -12.43 7.59
N GLY A 93 28.46 -11.35 8.15
CA GLY A 93 29.75 -11.35 8.82
C GLY A 93 29.60 -11.38 10.33
N ARG A 94 30.41 -12.20 11.01
CA ARG A 94 30.65 -12.03 12.46
C ARG A 94 31.41 -10.72 12.64
N LEU A 95 31.02 -9.91 13.63
CA LEU A 95 31.77 -8.72 13.98
C LEU A 95 33.18 -9.14 14.42
N SER A 96 34.22 -8.61 13.79
CA SER A 96 35.60 -8.97 14.15
C SER A 96 35.97 -8.35 15.50
N ASP A 97 36.78 -9.04 16.28
CA ASP A 97 37.33 -8.59 17.57
C ASP A 97 37.90 -7.17 17.52
N ASP A 98 38.53 -6.77 16.42
CA ASP A 98 39.05 -5.41 16.19
C ASP A 98 37.95 -4.33 16.27
N VAL A 99 36.83 -4.57 15.60
CA VAL A 99 35.71 -3.61 15.56
C VAL A 99 35.03 -3.54 16.93
N LEU A 100 34.89 -4.69 17.60
CA LEU A 100 34.40 -4.76 18.97
C LEU A 100 35.28 -3.95 19.94
N ILE A 101 36.61 -4.12 19.86
CA ILE A 101 37.56 -3.38 20.69
C ILE A 101 37.50 -1.88 20.40
N LYS A 102 37.44 -1.46 19.12
CA LYS A 102 37.32 -0.05 18.75
C LYS A 102 36.07 0.60 19.33
N LEU A 103 34.94 -0.10 19.32
CA LEU A 103 33.69 0.38 19.93
C LEU A 103 33.78 0.46 21.46
N CYS A 104 34.54 -0.44 22.09
CA CYS A 104 34.68 -0.53 23.55
C CYS A 104 36.04 -0.05 24.07
N ILE A 105 36.75 0.82 23.34
CA ILE A 105 38.16 1.12 23.60
C ILE A 105 38.42 1.68 25.01
N LEU A 106 37.44 2.40 25.57
CA LEU A 106 37.51 2.98 26.91
C LEU A 106 37.61 1.93 28.04
N HIS A 107 37.28 0.67 27.76
CA HIS A 107 37.34 -0.43 28.72
C HIS A 107 38.63 -1.25 28.61
N TYR A 108 39.61 -0.77 27.82
CA TYR A 108 40.89 -1.43 27.64
C TYR A 108 42.03 -0.49 28.03
N ASP A 109 42.95 -1.01 28.85
CA ASP A 109 44.18 -0.33 29.20
C ASP A 109 45.34 -0.83 28.35
N TYR A 110 46.25 0.07 28.01
CA TYR A 110 47.46 -0.29 27.29
C TYR A 110 48.55 -0.78 28.25
N ASN A 111 48.98 -2.03 28.08
CA ASN A 111 50.15 -2.57 28.75
C ASN A 111 51.39 -2.37 27.86
N LYS A 112 52.26 -1.45 28.26
CA LYS A 112 53.48 -1.08 27.54
C LYS A 112 54.54 -2.20 27.50
N GLU A 113 54.67 -2.98 28.57
CA GLU A 113 55.67 -4.07 28.64
C GLU A 113 55.37 -5.21 27.67
N LYS A 114 54.08 -5.49 27.46
CA LYS A 114 53.62 -6.61 26.63
C LYS A 114 53.10 -6.18 25.26
N GLU A 115 53.09 -4.88 24.99
CA GLU A 115 52.56 -4.24 23.77
C GLU A 115 51.13 -4.71 23.41
N ARG A 116 50.26 -4.79 24.42
CA ARG A 116 48.89 -5.32 24.32
C ARG A 116 47.88 -4.39 24.96
N LEU A 117 46.67 -4.40 24.42
CA LEU A 117 45.48 -3.91 25.11
C LEU A 117 44.95 -5.02 26.01
N VAL A 118 44.66 -4.68 27.27
CA VAL A 118 44.12 -5.60 28.28
C VAL A 118 42.83 -5.01 28.82
N PHE A 119 41.77 -5.82 28.89
CA PHE A 119 40.48 -5.36 29.40
C PHE A 119 40.61 -4.93 30.87
N ASN A 120 40.08 -3.76 31.20
CA ASN A 120 40.06 -3.21 32.53
C ASN A 120 38.91 -3.83 33.34
N GLU A 121 39.24 -4.72 34.28
CA GLU A 121 38.25 -5.40 35.12
C GLU A 121 37.53 -4.45 36.11
N SER A 122 38.08 -3.26 36.35
CA SER A 122 37.41 -2.22 37.15
C SER A 122 36.26 -1.56 36.39
N ALA A 123 36.24 -1.63 35.05
CA ALA A 123 35.13 -1.14 34.24
C ALA A 123 33.91 -2.09 34.24
N GLY A 124 34.01 -3.22 34.94
CA GLY A 124 32.94 -4.20 35.12
C GLY A 124 33.30 -5.60 34.61
N LYS A 125 32.35 -6.53 34.68
CA LYS A 125 32.57 -7.90 34.19
C LYS A 125 32.65 -7.91 32.66
N ARG A 126 33.77 -8.39 32.13
CA ARG A 126 33.99 -8.55 30.68
C ARG A 126 32.90 -9.44 30.04
N PRO A 127 32.19 -8.95 29.01
CA PRO A 127 31.32 -9.78 28.17
C PRO A 127 32.07 -10.94 27.52
N MET A 128 31.40 -12.08 27.30
CA MET A 128 32.08 -13.25 26.71
C MET A 128 32.59 -12.99 25.28
N ASP A 129 31.89 -12.16 24.52
CA ASP A 129 32.22 -11.84 23.13
C ASP A 129 33.43 -10.90 22.96
N LEU A 130 33.87 -10.23 24.04
CA LEU A 130 35.02 -9.33 24.01
C LEU A 130 36.31 -10.06 24.36
N PRO A 131 37.40 -9.95 23.60
CA PRO A 131 38.66 -10.62 23.93
C PRO A 131 39.29 -10.02 25.20
N ARG A 132 39.92 -10.85 26.04
CA ARG A 132 40.58 -10.38 27.27
C ARG A 132 41.83 -9.53 27.00
N SER A 133 42.59 -9.89 25.97
CA SER A 133 43.78 -9.16 25.56
C SER A 133 44.04 -9.31 24.07
N VAL A 134 44.47 -8.24 23.41
CA VAL A 134 44.78 -8.25 21.96
C VAL A 134 46.08 -7.50 21.68
N TYR A 135 46.87 -8.01 20.72
CA TYR A 135 48.12 -7.40 20.28
C TYR A 135 47.87 -6.19 19.39
N ILE A 136 48.56 -5.08 19.68
CA ILE A 136 48.42 -3.84 18.91
C ILE A 136 49.03 -3.99 17.51
N HIS A 137 50.14 -4.73 17.40
CA HIS A 137 50.90 -4.87 16.17
C HIS A 137 50.22 -5.69 15.07
N LYS A 138 49.22 -6.52 15.42
CA LYS A 138 48.63 -7.42 14.44
C LYS A 138 47.51 -6.80 13.62
N ASN A 139 46.62 -5.95 14.15
CA ASN A 139 45.53 -5.40 13.34
C ASN A 139 44.82 -4.12 13.85
N VAL A 140 44.95 -3.71 15.12
CA VAL A 140 43.88 -2.86 15.68
C VAL A 140 44.13 -1.36 15.54
N LEU A 141 45.36 -0.85 15.74
CA LEU A 141 45.56 0.59 15.81
C LEU A 141 46.95 1.03 15.31
N ARG A 142 47.08 1.26 13.99
CA ARG A 142 48.26 1.94 13.41
C ARG A 142 48.47 3.35 13.98
N GLN A 143 47.41 3.99 14.48
CA GLN A 143 47.40 5.37 14.99
C GLN A 143 48.09 5.59 16.34
N PHE A 144 48.42 4.52 17.08
CA PHE A 144 49.20 4.61 18.33
C PHE A 144 50.67 4.20 18.15
N ARG A 145 51.12 4.07 16.88
CA ARG A 145 52.52 3.82 16.53
C ARG A 145 53.24 5.18 16.49
N ILE A 146 53.72 5.65 17.63
CA ILE A 146 54.70 6.75 17.73
C ILE A 146 56.10 6.14 17.72
#